data_AF-A0A4U1FTE7-F1
#
_entry.id   AF-A0A4U1FTE7-F1
#
_cell.length_a   1.000
_cell.length_b   1.000
_cell.length_c   1.000
_cell.angle_alpha   90.00
_cell.angle_beta   90.00
_cell.angle_gamma   90.00
#
_symmetry.space_group_name_H-M   'P 1'
#
loop_
_entity.id
_entity.type
_entity.pdbx_description
1 polymer ?
#
loop_
_entity_poly.entity_id
_entity_poly.type
_entity_poly.pdbx_seq_one_letter_code
_entity_poly.pdbx_strand_id
1 'polypeptide(L)'
;DFPDDPGVWWDTERVADVLLRHVEASRINLVVTFDAGGVSGHSNHVALYAAARTLHAQGKLPKGCLVLTLQSVNLLRKYLSLLDLPCSLLCARDALFLLSRREAAQAQRAMSCHRSQLLWFRHLYVLFSRYMRINSLHFL
;
A
#
# COMPACT_ATOMS: atom_id res chain seq x y z
N ASP A 1 15.29 3.95 -13.53
CA ASP A 1 15.43 4.59 -12.21
C ASP A 1 14.91 3.74 -11.06
N PHE A 2 13.77 3.05 -11.21
CA PHE A 2 13.15 2.28 -10.10
C PHE A 2 12.84 0.83 -10.53
N PRO A 3 13.78 -0.11 -10.39
CA PRO A 3 13.54 -1.51 -10.73
C PRO A 3 12.55 -2.15 -9.73
N ASP A 4 11.63 -2.96 -10.23
CA ASP A 4 10.70 -3.73 -9.40
C ASP A 4 11.38 -5.01 -8.89
N ASP A 5 11.96 -4.92 -7.68
CA ASP A 5 12.70 -5.98 -7.04
C ASP A 5 12.54 -5.86 -5.50
N PRO A 6 12.18 -6.95 -4.79
CA PRO A 6 11.97 -6.93 -3.35
C PRO A 6 13.22 -6.66 -2.51
N GLY A 7 14.42 -6.91 -3.06
CA GLY A 7 15.71 -6.72 -2.39
C GLY A 7 16.41 -5.41 -2.75
N VAL A 8 15.99 -4.72 -3.81
CA VAL A 8 16.60 -3.44 -4.20
C VAL A 8 15.99 -2.30 -3.40
N TRP A 9 16.84 -1.45 -2.82
CA TRP A 9 16.41 -0.23 -2.16
C TRP A 9 16.42 0.94 -3.14
N TRP A 10 15.30 1.65 -3.27
CA TRP A 10 15.23 2.87 -4.07
C TRP A 10 15.75 4.07 -3.27
N ASP A 11 16.50 4.95 -3.93
CA ASP A 11 16.98 6.19 -3.32
C ASP A 11 15.81 7.07 -2.86
N THR A 12 15.73 7.31 -1.55
CA THR A 12 14.59 7.96 -0.91
C THR A 12 14.41 9.41 -1.39
N GLU A 13 15.49 10.15 -1.61
CA GLU A 13 15.44 11.54 -2.07
C GLU A 13 14.95 11.61 -3.51
N ARG A 14 15.46 10.72 -4.36
CA ARG A 14 15.04 10.62 -5.76
C ARG A 14 13.57 10.20 -5.87
N VAL A 15 13.11 9.26 -5.06
CA VAL A 15 11.68 8.88 -5.00
C VAL A 15 10.85 10.06 -4.53
N ALA A 16 11.30 10.80 -3.50
CA ALA A 16 10.61 11.98 -2.99
C ALA A 16 10.48 13.08 -4.06
N ASP A 17 11.54 13.37 -4.81
CA ASP A 17 11.50 14.35 -5.90
C ASP A 17 10.55 13.94 -7.03
N VAL A 18 10.50 12.64 -7.36
CA VAL A 18 9.56 12.13 -8.37
C VAL A 18 8.12 12.20 -7.85
N LEU A 19 7.89 11.82 -6.59
CA LEU A 19 6.56 11.85 -5.96
C LEU A 19 6.03 13.28 -5.88
N LEU A 20 6.85 14.22 -5.37
CA LEU A 20 6.47 15.62 -5.23
C LEU A 20 6.09 16.23 -6.58
N ARG A 21 6.91 16.02 -7.62
CA ARG A 21 6.61 16.49 -8.98
C ARG A 21 5.25 15.99 -9.49
N HIS A 22 4.91 14.71 -9.25
CA HIS A 22 3.61 14.17 -9.67
C HIS A 22 2.45 14.75 -8.86
N VAL A 23 2.63 14.88 -7.54
CA VAL A 23 1.63 15.45 -6.64
C VAL A 23 1.31 16.90 -7.05
N GLU A 24 2.31 17.70 -7.34
CA GLU A 24 2.14 19.10 -7.77
C GLU A 24 1.54 19.19 -9.18
N ALA A 25 2.10 18.48 -10.15
CA ALA A 25 1.65 18.55 -11.54
C ALA A 25 0.20 18.10 -11.71
N SER A 26 -0.22 17.08 -10.97
CA SER A 26 -1.58 16.52 -11.03
C SER A 26 -2.52 17.11 -9.97
N ARG A 27 -2.05 18.06 -9.15
CA ARG A 27 -2.82 18.67 -8.03
C ARG A 27 -3.45 17.62 -7.10
N ILE A 28 -2.67 16.60 -6.75
CA ILE A 28 -3.12 15.50 -5.89
C ILE A 28 -3.33 16.02 -4.46
N ASN A 29 -4.51 15.79 -3.91
CA ASN A 29 -4.87 16.13 -2.54
C ASN A 29 -4.86 14.93 -1.58
N LEU A 30 -4.70 13.71 -2.09
CA LEU A 30 -4.61 12.50 -1.29
C LEU A 30 -3.62 11.51 -1.93
N VAL A 31 -2.57 11.19 -1.19
CA VAL A 31 -1.62 10.12 -1.52
C VAL A 31 -1.94 8.90 -0.67
N VAL A 32 -2.12 7.75 -1.31
CA VAL A 32 -2.23 6.46 -0.63
C VAL A 32 -0.97 5.65 -0.92
N THR A 33 -0.26 5.24 0.12
CA THR A 33 1.03 4.52 0.01
C THR A 33 1.13 3.39 1.03
N PHE A 34 2.26 2.68 1.06
CA PHE A 34 2.56 1.65 2.05
C PHE A 34 2.99 2.27 3.37
N ASP A 35 2.96 1.50 4.46
CA ASP A 35 3.57 1.89 5.73
C ASP A 35 5.03 1.43 5.84
N ALA A 36 5.64 1.64 7.02
CA ALA A 36 7.01 1.23 7.33
C ALA A 36 7.28 -0.26 7.14
N GLY A 37 6.25 -1.11 7.23
CA GLY A 37 6.37 -2.55 7.06
C GLY A 37 6.32 -3.02 5.61
N GLY A 38 5.96 -2.15 4.65
CA GLY A 38 5.97 -2.46 3.22
C GLY A 38 5.14 -3.70 2.84
N VAL A 39 4.07 -3.97 3.59
CA VAL A 39 3.21 -5.18 3.57
C VAL A 39 3.93 -6.46 4.01
N SER A 40 5.07 -6.77 3.41
CA SER A 40 5.88 -7.96 3.66
C SER A 40 7.38 -7.64 3.76
N GLY A 41 7.74 -6.40 4.05
CA GLY A 41 9.11 -5.93 4.09
C GLY A 41 9.72 -5.70 2.70
N HIS A 42 8.90 -5.45 1.68
CA HIS A 42 9.40 -5.23 0.32
C HIS A 42 10.15 -3.88 0.24
N SER A 43 11.44 -3.88 -0.12
CA SER A 43 12.28 -2.68 -0.07
C SER A 43 11.70 -1.50 -0.84
N ASN A 44 11.19 -1.71 -2.06
CA ASN A 44 10.52 -0.65 -2.83
C ASN A 44 9.32 0.00 -2.10
N HIS A 45 8.52 -0.80 -1.39
CA HIS A 45 7.37 -0.28 -0.64
C HIS A 45 7.83 0.53 0.57
N VAL A 46 8.86 0.07 1.27
CA VAL A 46 9.43 0.78 2.42
C VAL A 46 10.10 2.08 1.97
N ALA A 47 10.79 2.08 0.82
CA ALA A 47 11.38 3.28 0.24
C ALA A 47 10.30 4.31 -0.14
N LEU A 48 9.17 3.88 -0.72
CA LEU A 48 8.02 4.75 -1.00
C LEU A 48 7.44 5.38 0.28
N TYR A 49 7.28 4.58 1.33
CA TYR A 49 6.84 5.08 2.63
C TYR A 49 7.83 6.12 3.19
N ALA A 50 9.13 5.81 3.16
CA ALA A 50 10.17 6.70 3.66
C ALA A 50 10.17 8.03 2.91
N ALA A 51 10.03 8.01 1.58
CA ALA A 51 9.98 9.21 0.75
C ALA A 51 8.74 10.06 1.06
N ALA A 52 7.55 9.44 1.11
CA ALA A 52 6.31 10.14 1.44
C ALA A 52 6.36 10.77 2.84
N ARG A 53 6.88 10.03 3.83
CA ARG A 53 7.08 10.52 5.20
C ARG A 53 8.07 11.68 5.27
N THR A 54 9.17 11.62 4.54
CA THR A 54 10.16 12.71 4.47
C THR A 54 9.53 13.99 3.91
N LEU A 55 8.78 13.88 2.81
CA LEU A 55 8.07 15.04 2.23
C LEU A 55 7.03 15.62 3.17
N HIS A 56 6.28 14.76 3.87
CA HIS A 56 5.29 15.18 4.85
C HIS A 56 5.95 15.90 6.03
N ALA A 57 6.99 15.31 6.64
CA ALA A 57 7.71 15.88 7.78
C ALA A 57 8.41 17.21 7.44
N GLN A 58 8.90 17.36 6.20
CA GLN A 58 9.51 18.60 5.72
C GLN A 58 8.49 19.67 5.30
N GLY A 59 7.18 19.36 5.34
CA GLY A 59 6.13 20.26 4.87
C GLY A 59 6.21 20.59 3.38
N LYS A 60 6.83 19.72 2.58
CA LYS A 60 7.01 19.91 1.13
C LYS A 60 5.77 19.53 0.33
N LEU A 61 4.89 18.70 0.88
CA LEU A 61 3.63 18.37 0.22
C LEU A 61 2.72 19.62 0.14
N PRO A 62 1.94 19.78 -0.95
CA PRO A 62 1.01 20.90 -1.08
C PRO A 62 0.05 20.99 0.11
N LYS A 63 -0.35 22.21 0.48
CA LYS A 63 -1.29 22.43 1.58
C LYS A 63 -2.59 21.67 1.34
N GLY A 64 -3.02 20.88 2.32
CA GLY A 64 -4.22 20.04 2.23
C GLY A 64 -4.00 18.70 1.53
N CYS A 65 -2.77 18.38 1.10
CA CYS A 65 -2.43 17.04 0.62
C CYS A 65 -2.30 16.08 1.80
N LEU A 66 -3.23 15.13 1.92
CA LEU A 66 -3.23 14.11 2.95
C LEU A 66 -2.42 12.90 2.48
N VAL A 67 -1.80 12.19 3.42
CA VAL A 67 -1.13 10.92 3.12
C VAL A 67 -1.71 9.82 4.00
N LEU A 68 -2.21 8.77 3.37
CA LEU A 68 -2.69 7.54 4.00
C LEU A 68 -1.72 6.40 3.74
N THR A 69 -1.42 5.62 4.77
CA THR A 69 -0.49 4.50 4.73
C THR A 69 -1.19 3.18 5.02
N LEU A 70 -0.97 2.19 4.16
CA LEU A 70 -1.54 0.85 4.28
C LEU A 70 -0.85 0.08 5.40
N GLN A 71 -1.63 -0.30 6.41
CA GLN A 71 -1.13 -1.05 7.55
C GLN A 71 -0.59 -2.42 7.14
N SER A 72 0.67 -2.67 7.47
CA SER A 72 1.28 -3.99 7.46
C SER A 72 0.79 -4.80 8.66
N VAL A 73 0.38 -6.05 8.40
CA VAL A 73 -0.01 -7.01 9.44
C VAL A 73 0.91 -8.23 9.44
N ASN A 74 0.92 -8.96 10.55
CA ASN A 74 1.65 -10.21 10.67
C ASN A 74 1.11 -11.29 9.69
N LEU A 75 1.88 -12.36 9.48
CA LEU A 75 1.54 -13.41 8.52
C LEU A 75 0.20 -14.10 8.82
N LEU A 76 -0.16 -14.29 10.09
CA LEU A 76 -1.45 -14.88 10.45
C LEU A 76 -2.60 -14.02 9.93
N ARG A 77 -2.67 -12.76 10.36
CA ARG A 77 -3.71 -11.81 9.94
C ARG A 77 -3.70 -11.56 8.44
N LYS A 78 -2.52 -11.63 7.81
CA LYS A 78 -2.36 -11.48 6.36
C LYS A 78 -3.19 -12.50 5.61
N TYR A 79 -3.27 -13.76 6.07
CA TYR A 79 -3.91 -14.86 5.34
C TYR A 79 -5.26 -15.32 5.93
N LEU A 80 -5.85 -14.57 6.86
CA LEU A 80 -7.19 -14.85 7.40
C LEU A 80 -8.34 -14.37 6.50
N SER A 81 -8.06 -13.71 5.37
CA SER A 81 -9.09 -13.16 4.46
C SER A 81 -10.14 -12.34 5.24
N LEU A 82 -11.43 -12.57 4.99
CA LEU A 82 -12.54 -11.91 5.71
C LEU A 82 -12.61 -12.24 7.21
N LEU A 83 -11.97 -13.32 7.68
CA LEU A 83 -11.97 -13.68 9.10
C LEU A 83 -11.15 -12.70 9.94
N ASP A 84 -10.30 -11.87 9.34
CA ASP A 84 -9.59 -10.79 10.04
C ASP A 84 -10.47 -9.56 10.33
N LEU A 85 -11.74 -9.55 9.89
CA LEU A 85 -12.63 -8.39 10.05
C LEU A 85 -12.84 -7.98 11.52
N PRO A 86 -13.13 -8.89 12.47
CA PRO A 86 -13.29 -8.51 13.87
C PRO A 86 -12.03 -7.85 14.44
N CYS A 87 -10.86 -8.45 14.19
CA CYS A 87 -9.57 -7.87 14.61
C CYS A 87 -9.30 -6.52 13.93
N SER A 88 -9.70 -6.37 12.67
CA SER A 88 -9.53 -5.12 11.93
C SER A 88 -10.43 -4.00 12.44
N LEU A 89 -11.67 -4.31 12.82
CA LEU A 89 -12.59 -3.35 13.42
C LEU A 89 -12.11 -2.89 14.80
N LEU A 90 -11.56 -3.80 15.61
CA LEU A 90 -11.03 -3.49 16.94
C LEU A 90 -9.73 -2.68 16.91
N CYS A 91 -8.92 -2.83 15.86
CA CYS A 91 -7.62 -2.18 15.74
C CYS A 91 -7.59 -1.01 14.74
N ALA A 92 -8.69 -0.74 14.03
CA ALA A 92 -8.76 0.37 13.08
C ALA A 92 -8.61 1.70 13.84
N ARG A 93 -7.73 2.58 13.35
CA ARG A 93 -7.56 3.92 13.91
C ARG A 93 -8.27 4.96 13.07
N ASP A 94 -7.91 5.05 11.78
CA ASP A 94 -8.39 6.14 10.92
C ASP A 94 -9.40 5.66 9.87
N ALA A 95 -8.99 4.76 8.98
CA ALA A 95 -9.86 4.30 7.90
C ALA A 95 -9.79 2.78 7.68
N LEU A 96 -10.97 2.18 7.49
CA LEU A 96 -11.12 0.76 7.15
C LEU A 96 -11.93 0.62 5.86
N PHE A 97 -11.29 0.14 4.81
CA PHE A 97 -11.92 -0.13 3.52
C PHE A 97 -12.26 -1.61 3.41
N LEU A 98 -13.55 -1.90 3.34
CA LEU A 98 -14.08 -3.25 3.13
C LEU A 98 -14.59 -3.36 1.68
N LEU A 99 -13.89 -4.14 0.87
CA LEU A 99 -14.26 -4.39 -0.52
C LEU A 99 -15.43 -5.36 -0.59
N SER A 100 -16.45 -4.98 -1.35
CA SER A 100 -17.53 -5.86 -1.78
C SER A 100 -16.99 -7.04 -2.58
N ARG A 101 -17.82 -8.07 -2.79
CA ARG A 101 -17.47 -9.21 -3.64
C ARG A 101 -17.14 -8.77 -5.08
N ARG A 102 -17.82 -7.74 -5.59
CA ARG A 102 -17.61 -7.22 -6.96
C ARG A 102 -16.27 -6.51 -7.09
N GLU A 103 -15.92 -5.67 -6.13
CA GLU A 103 -14.64 -4.94 -6.10
C GLU A 103 -13.46 -5.90 -5.89
N ALA A 104 -13.60 -6.87 -4.98
CA ALA A 104 -12.60 -7.92 -4.81
C ALA A 104 -12.39 -8.70 -6.12
N ALA A 105 -13.47 -9.11 -6.79
CA ALA A 105 -13.36 -9.79 -8.09
C ALA A 105 -12.72 -8.89 -9.16
N GLN A 106 -12.95 -7.58 -9.14
CA GLN A 106 -12.28 -6.63 -10.03
C GLN A 106 -10.78 -6.56 -9.74
N ALA A 107 -10.36 -6.48 -8.48
CA ALA A 107 -8.95 -6.51 -8.10
C ALA A 107 -8.28 -7.82 -8.55
N GLN A 108 -8.95 -8.97 -8.37
CA GLN A 108 -8.46 -10.27 -8.83
C GLN A 108 -8.31 -10.33 -10.37
N ARG A 109 -9.26 -9.77 -11.12
CA ARG A 109 -9.16 -9.66 -12.58
C ARG A 109 -8.00 -8.77 -13.00
N ALA A 110 -7.81 -7.62 -12.36
CA ALA A 110 -6.67 -6.74 -12.64
C ALA A 110 -5.33 -7.46 -12.40
N MET A 111 -5.19 -8.19 -11.28
CA MET A 111 -4.02 -9.02 -11.01
C MET A 111 -3.78 -10.06 -12.11
N SER A 112 -4.84 -10.67 -12.65
CA SER A 112 -4.76 -11.70 -13.72
C SER A 112 -4.19 -11.19 -15.05
N CYS A 113 -4.17 -9.87 -15.27
CA CYS A 113 -3.53 -9.26 -16.44
C CYS A 113 -2.00 -9.34 -16.37
N HIS A 114 -1.42 -9.50 -15.17
CA HIS A 114 0.04 -9.55 -14.95
C HIS A 114 0.56 -10.99 -14.92
N ARG A 115 0.31 -11.75 -16.01
CA ARG A 115 0.59 -13.20 -16.07
C ARG A 115 2.01 -13.59 -15.69
N SER A 116 3.03 -12.84 -16.14
CA SER A 116 4.43 -13.12 -15.85
C SER A 116 4.80 -12.93 -14.37
N GLN A 117 4.03 -12.15 -13.61
CA GLN A 117 4.26 -11.86 -12.20
C GLN A 117 3.39 -12.71 -11.25
N LEU A 118 2.43 -13.48 -11.79
CA LEU A 118 1.55 -14.37 -11.03
C LEU A 118 2.17 -15.75 -10.81
N LEU A 119 3.26 -15.79 -10.04
CA LEU A 119 3.85 -17.03 -9.56
C LEU A 119 2.85 -17.79 -8.66
N TRP A 120 3.01 -19.10 -8.50
CA TRP A 120 2.05 -19.97 -7.78
C TRP A 120 1.63 -19.43 -6.39
N PHE A 121 2.56 -18.85 -5.63
CA PHE A 121 2.28 -18.30 -4.30
C PHE A 121 1.43 -17.02 -4.34
N ARG A 122 1.44 -16.27 -5.45
CA ARG A 122 0.54 -15.13 -5.65
C ARG A 122 -0.91 -15.57 -5.75
N HIS A 123 -1.20 -16.77 -6.26
CA HIS A 123 -2.57 -17.29 -6.26
C HIS A 123 -3.08 -17.51 -4.82
N LEU A 124 -2.23 -18.03 -3.94
CA LEU A 124 -2.57 -18.14 -2.50
C LEU A 124 -2.80 -16.77 -1.88
N TYR A 125 -1.94 -15.78 -2.19
CA TYR A 125 -2.15 -14.40 -1.75
C TYR A 125 -3.48 -13.84 -2.26
N VAL A 126 -3.81 -13.98 -3.54
CA VAL A 126 -5.05 -13.45 -4.11
C VAL A 126 -6.31 -14.10 -3.52
N LEU A 127 -6.22 -15.36 -3.10
CA LEU A 127 -7.33 -16.10 -2.48
C LEU A 127 -7.49 -15.79 -0.98
N PHE A 128 -6.38 -15.82 -0.23
CA PHE A 128 -6.40 -15.82 1.24
C PHE A 128 -5.99 -14.48 1.86
N SER A 129 -5.39 -13.56 1.10
CA SER A 129 -4.93 -12.29 1.65
C SER A 129 -6.09 -11.44 2.14
N ARG A 130 -5.98 -10.91 3.37
CA ARG A 130 -6.91 -9.89 3.86
C ARG A 130 -6.89 -8.65 2.98
N TYR A 131 -5.78 -8.31 2.32
CA TYR A 131 -5.68 -7.09 1.51
C TYR A 131 -6.57 -7.11 0.25
N MET A 132 -7.05 -8.28 -0.17
CA MET A 132 -8.06 -8.40 -1.24
C MET A 132 -9.48 -8.04 -0.77
N ARG A 133 -9.66 -7.81 0.53
CA ARG A 133 -10.98 -7.63 1.16
C ARG A 133 -11.02 -6.46 2.14
N ILE A 134 -10.03 -6.36 3.01
CA ILE A 134 -9.98 -5.48 4.18
C ILE A 134 -8.65 -4.73 4.16
N ASN A 135 -8.70 -3.42 3.92
CA ASN A 135 -7.54 -2.53 3.92
C ASN A 135 -7.67 -1.51 5.05
N SER A 136 -6.74 -1.54 5.99
CA SER A 136 -6.66 -0.58 7.10
C SER A 136 -5.65 0.49 6.74
N LEU A 137 -6.07 1.75 6.71
CA LEU A 137 -5.27 2.91 6.36
C LEU A 137 -5.13 3.85 7.55
N HIS A 138 -3.96 4.45 7.71
CA HIS A 138 -3.64 5.41 8.76
C HIS A 138 -3.06 6.70 8.17
N PHE A 139 -3.40 7.85 8.74
CA PHE A 139 -2.76 9.11 8.37
C PHE A 139 -1.29 9.12 8.80
N LEU A 140 -0.44 9.71 7.97
CA LEU A 140 0.93 10.10 8.36
C LEU A 140 0.93 11.32 9.26
#